data_AF-A0A6B3ELP4-F1
#
_entry.id   AF-A0A6B3ELP4-F1
#
_cell.length_a   1.000
_cell.length_b   1.000
_cell.length_c   1.000
_cell.angle_alpha   90.00
_cell.angle_beta   90.00
_cell.angle_gamma   90.00
#
_symmetry.space_group_name_H-M   'P 1'
#
loop_
_entity.id
_entity.type
_entity.pdbx_description
1 polymer ?
#
loop_
_entity_poly.entity_id
_entity_poly.type
_entity_poly.pdbx_seq_one_letter_code
_entity_poly.pdbx_strand_id
1 'polypeptide(L)'
;ALPLLIRSDGPVHIEVTDGTAEFNERFRDNLYFDLAKTAPHRIAFALSEELSSFNGTALSVSPGFLRSEQMLSFFGVTEENWREATAQDPHFAIAESPHYLARGLAALAADPNRPRWSGKSVSSAELASAYDLTDVDGSRPDSFAYFRDVVFGGKKGVAEDYR
;
A
#
# COMPACT_ATOMS: atom_id res chain seq x y z
N ALA A 1 -12.79 13.24 -14.00
CA ALA A 1 -11.62 12.60 -14.66
C ALA A 1 -12.00 11.32 -15.41
N LEU A 2 -12.90 10.47 -14.89
CA LEU A 2 -13.28 9.19 -15.51
C LEU A 2 -13.64 9.26 -17.03
N PRO A 3 -14.39 10.26 -17.55
CA PRO A 3 -14.65 10.35 -18.98
C PRO A 3 -13.42 10.56 -19.87
N LEU A 4 -12.31 11.05 -19.31
CA LEU A 4 -11.02 11.14 -20.00
C LEU A 4 -10.26 9.82 -19.86
N LEU A 5 -10.31 9.21 -18.68
CA LEU A 5 -9.63 7.94 -18.40
C LEU A 5 -10.09 6.84 -19.37
N ILE A 6 -11.40 6.69 -19.59
CA ILE A 6 -11.96 5.65 -20.48
C ILE A 6 -11.63 5.85 -21.97
N ARG A 7 -10.97 6.95 -22.35
CA ARG A 7 -10.47 7.17 -23.73
C ARG A 7 -9.08 6.59 -23.96
N SER A 8 -8.43 6.10 -22.90
CA SER A 8 -7.12 5.43 -22.97
C SER A 8 -7.27 3.93 -23.20
N ASP A 9 -6.22 3.30 -23.73
CA ASP A 9 -6.18 1.85 -23.92
C ASP A 9 -5.93 1.14 -22.57
N GLY A 10 -7.00 0.55 -22.02
CA GLY A 10 -6.98 -0.15 -20.75
C GLY A 10 -6.84 0.82 -19.55
N PRO A 11 -7.88 1.61 -19.26
CA PRO A 11 -7.88 2.63 -18.22
C PRO A 11 -7.51 2.05 -16.84
N VAL A 12 -6.75 2.80 -16.04
CA VAL A 12 -6.35 2.39 -14.69
C VAL A 12 -6.74 3.45 -13.67
N HIS A 13 -7.51 3.06 -12.66
CA HIS A 13 -7.88 3.90 -11.51
C HIS A 13 -7.31 3.29 -10.23
N ILE A 14 -6.65 4.09 -9.40
CA ILE A 14 -6.00 3.60 -8.18
C ILE A 14 -6.38 4.49 -7.01
N GLU A 15 -6.98 3.90 -5.99
CA GLU A 15 -7.20 4.55 -4.70
C GLU A 15 -6.07 4.20 -3.74
N VAL A 16 -5.31 5.19 -3.28
CA VAL A 16 -4.27 4.98 -2.25
C VAL A 16 -4.88 5.24 -0.88
N THR A 17 -4.85 4.26 0.01
CA THR A 17 -5.38 4.36 1.38
C THR A 17 -4.45 3.69 2.38
N ASP A 18 -4.80 3.75 3.67
CA ASP A 18 -4.05 3.14 4.77
C ASP A 18 -4.76 1.86 5.21
N GLY A 19 -4.03 0.73 5.16
CA GLY A 19 -4.59 -0.59 5.42
C GLY A 19 -5.27 -1.22 4.20
N THR A 20 -4.99 -2.49 3.94
CA THR A 20 -5.76 -3.27 2.96
C THR A 20 -7.20 -3.47 3.45
N ALA A 21 -8.11 -3.87 2.56
CA ALA A 21 -9.48 -4.17 2.92
C ALA A 21 -9.57 -5.23 4.04
N GLU A 22 -8.73 -6.27 3.99
CA GLU A 22 -8.60 -7.28 5.05
C GLU A 22 -8.16 -6.64 6.38
N PHE A 23 -7.13 -5.79 6.35
CA PHE A 23 -6.65 -5.10 7.55
C PHE A 23 -7.70 -4.17 8.16
N ASN A 24 -8.54 -3.55 7.33
CA ASN A 24 -9.59 -2.63 7.73
C ASN A 24 -10.93 -3.32 8.04
N GLU A 25 -11.00 -4.66 8.09
CA GLU A 25 -12.16 -5.34 8.68
C GLU A 25 -12.29 -5.05 10.19
N ARG A 26 -11.17 -4.66 10.82
CA ARG A 26 -11.15 -4.18 12.20
C ARG A 26 -11.56 -2.71 12.28
N PHE A 27 -12.24 -2.35 13.36
CA PHE A 27 -12.55 -0.97 13.66
C PHE A 27 -11.27 -0.11 13.82
N ARG A 28 -11.18 1.00 13.09
CA ARG A 28 -10.02 1.90 13.10
C ARG A 28 -10.18 3.03 14.12
N ASP A 29 -10.30 2.66 15.40
CA ASP A 29 -10.31 3.51 16.60
C ASP A 29 -11.48 4.51 16.75
N ASN A 30 -11.90 5.18 15.67
CA ASN A 30 -13.05 6.07 15.66
C ASN A 30 -13.79 6.00 14.31
N LEU A 31 -15.08 6.33 14.35
CA LEU A 31 -15.97 6.23 13.19
C LEU A 31 -15.49 7.01 11.96
N TYR A 32 -14.95 8.22 12.16
CA TYR A 32 -14.55 9.08 11.04
C TYR A 32 -13.33 8.55 10.34
N PHE A 33 -12.34 8.10 11.12
CA PHE A 33 -11.12 7.52 10.59
C PHE A 33 -11.40 6.17 9.93
N ASP A 34 -12.23 5.33 10.54
CA ASP A 34 -12.71 4.07 9.96
C ASP A 34 -13.37 4.27 8.60
N LEU A 35 -14.34 5.19 8.52
CA LEU A 35 -14.99 5.52 7.25
C LEU A 35 -13.99 6.05 6.21
N ALA A 36 -13.08 6.93 6.63
CA ALA A 36 -12.08 7.51 5.74
C ALA A 36 -11.11 6.46 5.16
N LYS A 37 -10.80 5.39 5.91
CA LYS A 37 -9.89 4.34 5.44
C LYS A 37 -10.59 3.23 4.67
N THR A 38 -11.86 2.98 4.96
CA THR A 38 -12.64 1.93 4.29
C THR A 38 -13.34 2.39 3.01
N ALA A 39 -13.74 3.67 2.92
CA ALA A 39 -14.43 4.20 1.74
C ALA A 39 -13.63 4.08 0.42
N PRO A 40 -12.30 4.30 0.38
CA PRO A 40 -11.51 4.12 -0.84
C PRO A 40 -11.57 2.70 -1.40
N HIS A 41 -11.66 1.66 -0.56
CA HIS A 41 -11.84 0.28 -1.02
C HIS A 41 -13.18 0.10 -1.76
N ARG A 42 -14.25 0.69 -1.23
CA ARG A 42 -15.59 0.66 -1.86
C ARG A 42 -15.62 1.44 -3.17
N ILE A 43 -14.94 2.59 -3.24
CA ILE A 43 -14.80 3.37 -4.47
C ILE A 43 -14.08 2.56 -5.54
N ALA A 44 -12.92 1.99 -5.22
CA ALA A 44 -12.16 1.16 -6.15
C ALA A 44 -12.95 -0.06 -6.64
N PHE A 45 -13.67 -0.74 -5.74
CA PHE A 45 -14.54 -1.86 -6.09
C PHE A 45 -15.67 -1.42 -7.04
N ALA A 46 -16.41 -0.36 -6.72
CA ALA A 46 -17.51 0.10 -7.57
C ALA A 46 -17.01 0.55 -8.95
N LEU A 47 -15.88 1.25 -9.01
CA LEU A 47 -15.27 1.66 -10.27
C LEU A 47 -14.73 0.46 -11.08
N SER A 48 -14.37 -0.64 -10.44
CA SER A 48 -13.96 -1.85 -11.15
C SER A 48 -15.10 -2.45 -11.97
N GLU A 49 -16.33 -2.39 -11.46
CA GLU A 49 -17.54 -2.83 -12.15
C GLU A 49 -17.84 -1.89 -13.34
N GLU A 50 -17.80 -0.58 -13.13
CA GLU A 50 -18.07 0.41 -14.18
C GLU A 50 -17.01 0.40 -15.30
N LEU A 51 -15.74 0.19 -14.94
CA LEU A 51 -14.62 0.18 -15.89
C LEU A 51 -14.48 -1.15 -16.64
N SER A 52 -15.16 -2.23 -16.21
CA SER A 52 -15.12 -3.55 -16.86
C SER A 52 -15.48 -3.49 -18.35
N SER A 53 -16.47 -2.67 -18.71
CA SER A 53 -16.93 -2.48 -20.09
C SER A 53 -15.90 -1.79 -20.99
N PHE A 54 -14.84 -1.23 -20.41
CA PHE A 54 -13.77 -0.50 -21.09
C PHE A 54 -12.42 -1.24 -21.00
N ASN A 55 -12.42 -2.52 -20.61
CA ASN A 55 -11.20 -3.27 -20.29
C ASN A 55 -10.32 -2.56 -19.24
N GLY A 56 -10.96 -1.80 -18.34
CA GLY A 56 -10.27 -1.04 -17.32
C GLY A 56 -9.94 -1.85 -16.07
N THR A 57 -9.02 -1.33 -15.27
CA THR A 57 -8.62 -1.88 -13.99
C THR A 57 -8.82 -0.81 -12.92
N ALA A 58 -9.56 -1.13 -11.86
CA ALA A 58 -9.63 -0.29 -10.67
C ALA A 58 -9.25 -1.10 -9.44
N LEU A 59 -8.43 -0.54 -8.57
CA LEU A 59 -8.02 -1.19 -7.34
C LEU A 59 -7.74 -0.16 -6.24
N SER A 60 -7.71 -0.64 -5.00
CA SER A 60 -7.16 0.13 -3.89
C SER A 60 -5.82 -0.45 -3.48
N VAL A 61 -4.91 0.42 -3.08
CA VAL A 61 -3.56 0.05 -2.65
C VAL A 61 -3.22 0.68 -1.32
N SER A 62 -2.40 -0.01 -0.55
CA SER A 62 -1.88 0.51 0.72
C SER A 62 -0.38 0.39 0.79
N PRO A 63 0.35 1.49 1.03
CA PRO A 63 1.72 1.38 1.47
C PRO A 63 1.77 0.70 2.85
N GLY A 64 2.94 0.16 3.16
CA GLY A 64 3.30 -0.26 4.51
C GLY A 64 3.55 0.93 5.45
N PHE A 65 4.38 0.74 6.47
CA PHE A 65 4.75 1.84 7.36
C PHE A 65 5.62 2.84 6.58
N LEU A 66 5.04 3.97 6.20
CA LEU A 66 5.63 4.82 5.17
C LEU A 66 6.64 5.84 5.74
N ARG A 67 7.82 5.94 5.11
CA ARG A 67 8.79 7.03 5.27
C ARG A 67 8.35 8.28 4.49
N SER A 68 7.15 8.78 4.77
CA SER A 68 6.68 10.04 4.16
C SER A 68 7.36 11.24 4.80
N GLU A 69 7.38 12.37 4.11
CA GLU A 69 7.95 13.62 4.63
C GLU A 69 7.30 14.02 5.97
N GLN A 70 6.00 13.77 6.12
CA GLN A 70 5.28 14.02 7.37
C GLN A 70 5.73 13.07 8.50
N MET A 71 5.93 11.78 8.21
CA MET A 71 6.41 10.81 9.21
C MET A 71 7.87 11.06 9.61
N LEU A 72 8.73 11.36 8.64
CA LEU A 72 10.13 11.72 8.88
C LEU A 72 10.22 12.99 9.75
N SER A 73 9.43 14.02 9.42
CA SER A 73 9.32 15.25 10.23
C SER A 73 8.80 14.97 11.64
N PHE A 74 7.77 14.12 11.79
CA PHE A 74 7.23 13.72 13.09
C PHE A 74 8.29 13.07 13.99
N PHE A 75 9.11 12.19 13.42
CA PHE A 75 10.19 11.54 14.17
C PHE A 75 11.46 12.39 14.29
N GLY A 76 11.55 13.54 13.61
CA GLY A 76 12.72 14.40 13.60
C GLY A 76 13.93 13.81 12.86
N VAL A 77 13.68 12.97 11.86
CA VAL A 77 14.70 12.29 11.03
C VAL A 77 14.55 12.67 9.56
N THR A 78 15.53 12.32 8.74
CA THR A 78 15.53 12.43 7.28
C THR A 78 15.53 11.04 6.64
N GLU A 79 15.45 10.99 5.31
CA GLU A 79 15.55 9.74 4.57
C GLU A 79 16.93 9.08 4.72
N GLU A 80 17.98 9.82 5.02
CA GLU A 80 19.33 9.28 5.22
C GLU A 80 19.52 8.61 6.57
N ASN A 81 18.82 9.07 7.62
CA ASN A 81 18.96 8.55 8.99
C ASN A 81 17.65 8.01 9.59
N TRP A 82 16.66 7.68 8.76
CA TRP A 82 15.31 7.27 9.19
C TRP A 82 15.31 6.14 10.24
N ARG A 83 16.31 5.26 10.23
CA ARG A 83 16.46 4.16 11.20
C ARG A 83 16.63 4.65 12.63
N GLU A 84 17.10 5.88 12.85
CA GLU A 84 17.19 6.48 14.20
C GLU A 84 15.81 6.64 14.85
N ALA A 85 14.74 6.75 14.06
CA ALA A 85 13.37 6.78 14.58
C ALA A 85 12.96 5.49 15.28
N THR A 86 13.69 4.38 15.09
CA THR A 86 13.45 3.11 15.81
C THR A 86 13.71 3.22 17.31
N ALA A 87 14.46 4.23 17.75
CA ALA A 87 14.62 4.55 19.17
C ALA A 87 13.31 5.10 19.80
N GLN A 88 12.44 5.70 18.98
CA GLN A 88 11.13 6.22 19.40
C GLN A 88 10.01 5.21 19.15
N ASP A 89 9.98 4.61 17.95
CA ASP A 89 9.06 3.54 17.58
C ASP A 89 9.83 2.36 16.96
N PRO A 90 10.08 1.27 17.71
CA PRO A 90 10.80 0.10 17.20
C PRO A 90 10.19 -0.50 15.93
N HIS A 91 8.88 -0.34 15.72
CA HIS A 91 8.19 -0.88 14.55
C HIS A 91 8.49 -0.09 13.28
N PHE A 92 8.99 1.14 13.38
CA PHE A 92 9.44 1.89 12.20
C PHE A 92 10.60 1.19 11.48
N ALA A 93 11.24 0.18 12.09
CA ALA A 93 12.25 -0.67 11.43
C ALA A 93 11.71 -1.41 10.19
N ILE A 94 10.40 -1.62 10.05
CA ILE A 94 9.77 -2.23 8.86
C ILE A 94 9.40 -1.21 7.77
N ALA A 95 9.76 0.07 7.97
CA ALA A 95 9.29 1.13 7.11
C ALA A 95 9.83 1.03 5.67
N GLU A 96 9.03 1.51 4.73
CA GLU A 96 9.28 1.52 3.29
C GLU A 96 9.35 2.96 2.76
N SER A 97 10.04 3.19 1.65
CA SER A 97 10.01 4.50 0.99
C SER A 97 8.74 4.65 0.15
N PRO A 98 8.31 5.89 -0.14
CA PRO A 98 7.26 6.15 -1.13
C PRO A 98 7.57 5.57 -2.52
N HIS A 99 8.85 5.37 -2.87
CA HIS A 99 9.24 4.79 -4.15
C HIS A 99 8.86 3.31 -4.24
N TYR A 100 8.80 2.58 -3.13
CA TYR A 100 8.47 1.15 -3.15
C TYR A 100 7.07 0.91 -3.72
N LEU A 101 6.06 1.60 -3.16
CA LEU A 101 4.70 1.58 -3.71
C LEU A 101 4.69 2.12 -5.14
N ALA A 102 5.33 3.25 -5.41
CA ALA A 102 5.32 3.88 -6.73
C ALA A 102 5.86 2.96 -7.83
N ARG A 103 6.93 2.20 -7.56
CA ARG A 103 7.48 1.19 -8.47
C ARG A 103 6.47 0.08 -8.75
N GLY A 104 5.80 -0.41 -7.72
CA GLY A 104 4.72 -1.40 -7.86
C GLY A 104 3.57 -0.89 -8.74
N LEU A 105 3.15 0.36 -8.55
CA LEU A 105 2.10 0.97 -9.37
C LEU A 105 2.53 1.20 -10.82
N ALA A 106 3.79 1.60 -11.05
CA ALA A 106 4.34 1.75 -12.39
C ALA A 106 4.39 0.41 -13.13
N ALA A 107 4.85 -0.66 -12.46
CA ALA A 107 4.85 -2.01 -13.02
C ALA A 107 3.41 -2.51 -13.30
N LEU A 108 2.46 -2.24 -12.40
CA LEU A 108 1.05 -2.57 -12.59
C LEU A 108 0.43 -1.84 -13.77
N ALA A 109 0.70 -0.55 -13.93
CA ALA A 109 0.17 0.23 -15.06
C ALA A 109 0.69 -0.30 -16.41
N ALA A 110 1.92 -0.83 -16.44
CA ALA A 110 2.54 -1.42 -17.62
C ALA A 110 2.16 -2.90 -17.84
N ASP A 111 1.61 -3.61 -16.84
CA ASP A 111 1.26 -5.03 -16.94
C ASP A 111 0.10 -5.23 -17.93
N PRO A 112 0.27 -5.98 -19.04
CA PRO A 112 -0.84 -6.31 -19.93
C PRO A 112 -1.88 -7.23 -19.25
N ASN A 113 -1.48 -7.96 -18.21
CA ASN A 113 -2.34 -8.80 -17.38
C ASN A 113 -2.90 -8.05 -16.16
N ARG A 114 -2.80 -6.71 -16.12
CA ARG A 114 -3.32 -5.90 -15.01
C ARG A 114 -4.81 -6.09 -14.68
N PRO A 115 -5.72 -6.53 -15.57
CA PRO A 115 -7.10 -6.84 -15.18
C PRO A 115 -7.21 -7.84 -14.04
N ARG A 116 -6.20 -8.69 -13.80
CA ARG A 116 -6.13 -9.60 -12.64
C ARG A 116 -6.15 -8.89 -11.28
N TRP A 117 -5.91 -7.58 -11.24
CA TRP A 117 -5.95 -6.76 -10.05
C TRP A 117 -7.26 -5.99 -9.86
N SER A 118 -8.14 -5.98 -10.88
CA SER A 118 -9.37 -5.20 -10.82
C SER A 118 -10.27 -5.66 -9.67
N GLY A 119 -10.82 -4.71 -8.91
CA GLY A 119 -11.65 -4.92 -7.73
C GLY A 119 -10.89 -5.30 -6.46
N LYS A 120 -9.56 -5.45 -6.51
CA LYS A 120 -8.76 -5.88 -5.35
C LYS A 120 -8.34 -4.73 -4.43
N SER A 121 -7.99 -5.09 -3.21
CA SER A 121 -7.23 -4.26 -2.28
C SER A 121 -5.90 -4.96 -2.00
N VAL A 122 -4.78 -4.28 -2.25
CA VAL A 122 -3.44 -4.90 -2.18
C VAL A 122 -2.42 -3.98 -1.51
N SER A 123 -1.38 -4.57 -0.95
CA SER A 123 -0.26 -3.85 -0.34
C SER A 123 0.88 -3.58 -1.32
N SER A 124 1.77 -2.66 -0.95
CA SER A 124 3.08 -2.46 -1.59
C SER A 124 3.87 -3.78 -1.68
N ALA A 125 3.87 -4.58 -0.61
CA ALA A 125 4.57 -5.86 -0.54
C ALA A 125 4.02 -6.89 -1.54
N GLU A 126 2.70 -6.99 -1.70
CA GLU A 126 2.08 -7.86 -2.70
C GLU A 126 2.43 -7.44 -4.14
N LEU A 127 2.44 -6.14 -4.42
CA LEU A 127 2.86 -5.63 -5.73
C LEU A 127 4.34 -5.92 -5.98
N ALA A 128 5.19 -5.68 -4.98
CA ALA A 128 6.63 -5.93 -5.09
C ALA A 128 6.95 -7.42 -5.29
N SER A 129 6.25 -8.31 -4.58
CA SER A 129 6.36 -9.75 -4.80
C SER A 129 5.90 -10.16 -6.20
N ALA A 130 4.75 -9.64 -6.66
CA ALA A 130 4.19 -9.97 -7.96
C ALA A 130 5.01 -9.46 -9.16
N TYR A 131 5.79 -8.40 -8.97
CA TYR A 131 6.61 -7.77 -10.02
C TYR A 131 8.13 -7.89 -9.79
N ASP A 132 8.55 -8.67 -8.79
CA ASP A 132 9.95 -8.85 -8.38
C ASP A 132 10.71 -7.52 -8.19
N LEU A 133 10.11 -6.62 -7.40
CA LEU A 133 10.64 -5.28 -7.12
C LEU A 133 11.22 -5.20 -5.71
N THR A 134 12.22 -4.33 -5.55
CA THR A 134 12.75 -3.93 -4.24
C THR A 134 12.53 -2.44 -4.00
N ASP A 135 12.54 -2.05 -2.73
CA ASP A 135 12.66 -0.67 -2.30
C ASP A 135 14.04 -0.10 -2.69
N VAL A 136 14.24 1.20 -2.48
CA VAL A 136 15.46 1.95 -2.85
C VAL A 136 16.71 1.48 -2.10
N ASP A 137 16.54 0.88 -0.92
CA ASP A 137 17.63 0.31 -0.11
C ASP A 137 17.88 -1.18 -0.42
N GLY A 138 17.17 -1.75 -1.40
CA GLY A 138 17.28 -3.16 -1.80
C GLY A 138 16.40 -4.11 -1.00
N SER A 139 15.67 -3.64 0.01
CA SER A 139 14.75 -4.46 0.81
C SER A 139 13.41 -4.70 0.11
N ARG A 140 12.61 -5.64 0.65
CA ARG A 140 11.22 -5.95 0.30
C ARG A 140 10.36 -6.01 1.57
N PRO A 141 10.12 -4.86 2.23
CA PRO A 141 9.35 -4.84 3.46
C PRO A 141 7.92 -5.34 3.26
N ASP A 142 7.47 -6.27 4.12
CA ASP A 142 6.08 -6.67 4.30
C ASP A 142 5.57 -6.18 5.66
N SER A 143 5.20 -4.90 5.68
CA SER A 143 4.66 -4.26 6.88
C SER A 143 3.39 -4.93 7.38
N PHE A 144 2.49 -5.37 6.51
CA PHE A 144 1.22 -5.95 6.95
C PHE A 144 1.42 -7.31 7.60
N ALA A 145 2.28 -8.17 7.03
CA ALA A 145 2.63 -9.44 7.68
C ALA A 145 3.37 -9.21 9.01
N TYR A 146 4.29 -8.25 9.07
CA TYR A 146 4.99 -7.90 10.32
C TYR A 146 4.02 -7.43 11.40
N PHE A 147 3.12 -6.49 11.08
CA PHE A 147 2.15 -5.98 12.05
C PHE A 147 1.15 -7.05 12.48
N ARG A 148 0.66 -7.89 11.55
CA ARG A 148 -0.23 -9.01 11.86
C ARG A 148 0.45 -10.00 12.80
N ASP A 149 1.67 -10.41 12.50
CA ASP A 149 2.32 -11.50 13.21
C ASP A 149 2.94 -11.03 14.54
N VAL A 150 3.70 -9.92 14.51
CA VAL A 150 4.54 -9.46 15.63
C VAL A 150 3.81 -8.45 16.49
N VAL A 151 3.29 -7.38 15.89
CA VAL A 151 2.73 -6.23 16.64
C VAL A 151 1.38 -6.58 17.27
N PHE A 152 0.46 -7.14 16.47
CA PHE A 152 -0.88 -7.52 16.91
C PHE A 152 -0.99 -9.00 17.27
N GLY A 153 -0.19 -9.85 16.63
CA GLY A 153 -0.25 -11.32 16.79
C GLY A 153 0.61 -11.88 17.93
N GLY A 154 1.51 -11.08 18.51
CA GLY A 154 2.35 -11.48 19.65
C GLY A 154 3.46 -12.49 19.33
N LYS A 155 3.73 -12.77 18.05
CA LYS A 155 4.87 -13.59 17.62
C LYS A 155 6.17 -12.89 18.01
N LYS A 156 7.13 -13.66 18.54
CA LYS A 156 8.51 -13.18 18.68
C LYS A 156 9.17 -13.18 17.30
N GLY A 157 9.32 -12.00 16.69
CA GLY A 157 9.97 -11.81 15.39
C GLY A 157 10.60 -10.43 15.31
N VAL A 158 11.58 -10.27 14.41
CA VAL A 158 12.24 -8.98 14.15
C VAL A 158 11.83 -8.46 12.77
N ALA A 159 11.91 -7.13 12.58
CA ALA A 159 11.53 -6.52 11.30
C ALA A 159 12.34 -7.08 10.12
N GLU A 160 13.60 -7.48 10.34
CA GLU A 160 14.47 -8.06 9.31
C GLU A 160 13.91 -9.33 8.68
N ASP A 161 13.13 -10.14 9.40
CA ASP A 161 12.50 -11.36 8.86
C ASP A 161 11.41 -11.04 7.83
N TYR A 162 11.01 -9.78 7.73
CA TYR A 162 9.95 -9.26 6.86
C TYR A 162 10.48 -8.21 5.88
N ARG A 163 11.81 -8.09 5.70
CA ARG A 163 12.48 -7.11 4.81
C ARG A 163 13.27 -7.76 3.69
#